data_AF-A0A932G053-F1
#
_entry.id   AF-A0A932G053-F1
#
_cell.length_a   1.000
_cell.length_b   1.000
_cell.length_c   1.000
_cell.angle_alpha   90.00
_cell.angle_beta   90.00
_cell.angle_gamma   90.00
#
_symmetry.space_group_name_H-M   'P 1'
#
loop_
_entity.id
_entity.type
_entity.pdbx_description
1 polymer ?
#
loop_
_entity_poly.entity_id
_entity_poly.type
_entity_poly.pdbx_seq_one_letter_code
_entity_poly.pdbx_strand_id
1 'polypeptide(L)'
;MVKLLNAVFVGVLAVGLMLQSAFDTGSAMVDLSSDNNNDLAELEDAYYHNAGDADLGLRLAAEYRDRGEPELALAALRQMAPNATALPAIQHQYSLIYSDLGKLPEAVASGRTAVVRCARSLQYVTNGSATMCSEGQLTRMELHLSVMERLVKWGVVDPKLDPERTHLAYELSFRTARLASVPTSARSDSQ
;
A
#
# COMPACT_ATOMS: atom_id res chain seq x y z
N MET A 1 53.81 -38.71 -37.07
CA MET A 1 52.39 -38.69 -36.62
C MET A 1 52.19 -37.66 -35.49
N VAL A 2 52.62 -36.40 -35.65
CA VAL A 2 52.40 -35.28 -34.68
C VAL A 2 52.46 -33.91 -35.40
N LYS A 3 51.72 -33.72 -36.51
CA LYS A 3 51.75 -32.42 -37.24
C LYS A 3 50.40 -31.92 -37.77
N LEU A 4 49.28 -32.54 -37.39
CA LEU A 4 47.94 -32.15 -37.89
C LEU A 4 46.95 -31.69 -36.80
N LEU A 5 47.37 -31.56 -35.54
CA LEU A 5 46.47 -31.15 -34.45
C LEU A 5 46.53 -29.64 -34.10
N ASN A 6 47.50 -28.89 -34.62
CA ASN A 6 47.72 -27.49 -34.23
C ASN A 6 47.09 -26.44 -35.15
N ALA A 7 46.45 -26.82 -36.25
CA ALA A 7 45.86 -25.84 -37.19
C ALA A 7 44.38 -25.52 -36.88
N VAL A 8 43.66 -26.39 -36.16
CA VAL A 8 42.23 -26.18 -35.84
C VAL A 8 42.05 -25.24 -34.66
N PHE A 9 42.98 -25.23 -33.69
CA PHE A 9 42.86 -24.40 -32.49
C PHE A 9 43.11 -22.89 -32.74
N VAL A 10 43.84 -22.53 -33.78
CA VAL A 10 44.11 -21.10 -34.10
C VAL A 10 42.93 -20.48 -34.86
N GLY A 11 42.15 -21.26 -35.61
CA GLY A 11 40.97 -20.76 -36.34
C GLY A 11 39.76 -20.47 -35.44
N VAL A 12 39.59 -21.20 -34.33
CA VAL A 12 38.48 -20.98 -33.39
C VAL A 12 38.75 -19.80 -32.43
N LEU A 13 40.02 -19.49 -32.18
CA LEU A 13 40.41 -18.41 -31.26
C LEU A 13 40.28 -17.01 -31.89
N ALA A 14 40.30 -16.91 -33.22
CA ALA A 14 40.16 -15.62 -33.93
C ALA A 14 38.70 -15.18 -34.14
N VAL A 15 37.73 -16.10 -34.11
CA VAL A 15 36.29 -15.75 -34.22
C VAL A 15 35.70 -15.36 -32.85
N GLY A 16 36.29 -15.83 -31.74
CA GLY A 16 35.87 -15.45 -30.38
C GLY A 16 36.26 -14.03 -29.95
N LEU A 17 37.21 -13.39 -30.64
CA LEU A 17 37.74 -12.08 -30.27
C LEU A 17 37.12 -10.89 -31.05
N MET A 18 36.17 -11.15 -31.95
CA MET A 18 35.44 -10.10 -32.69
C MET A 18 33.97 -9.94 -32.27
N LEU A 19 33.50 -10.67 -31.25
CA LEU A 19 32.15 -10.51 -30.67
C LEU A 19 32.12 -9.73 -29.35
N GLN A 20 33.23 -9.13 -28.92
CA GLN A 20 33.29 -8.37 -27.66
C GLN A 20 33.02 -6.86 -27.79
N SER A 21 32.72 -6.34 -28.98
CA SER A 21 32.43 -4.91 -29.21
C SER A 21 30.96 -4.58 -29.45
N ALA A 22 30.03 -5.48 -29.15
CA ALA A 22 28.58 -5.26 -29.32
C ALA A 22 27.74 -5.31 -28.03
N PHE A 23 28.38 -5.39 -26.86
CA PHE A 23 27.71 -5.30 -25.56
C PHE A 23 28.32 -4.19 -24.71
N ASP A 24 28.24 -2.97 -25.20
CA ASP A 24 28.47 -1.76 -24.41
C ASP A 24 27.15 -0.98 -24.26
N THR A 25 26.12 -1.70 -23.79
CA THR A 25 24.84 -1.17 -23.32
C THR A 25 24.56 -1.60 -21.87
N GLY A 26 25.63 -1.82 -21.09
CA GLY A 26 25.57 -2.31 -19.72
C GLY A 26 25.74 -1.25 -18.62
N SER A 27 25.51 0.04 -18.91
CA SER A 27 25.73 1.11 -17.91
C SER A 27 24.67 2.22 -17.95
N ALA A 28 23.42 1.83 -18.16
CA ALA A 28 22.26 2.72 -17.95
C ALA A 28 21.04 1.99 -17.34
N MET A 29 21.26 0.89 -16.62
CA MET A 29 20.35 0.51 -15.53
C MET A 29 20.89 1.13 -14.25
N VAL A 30 20.78 2.47 -14.20
CA VAL A 30 20.87 3.23 -12.96
C VAL A 30 19.69 2.80 -12.10
N ASP A 31 19.96 1.83 -11.23
CA ASP A 31 19.78 1.94 -9.79
C ASP A 31 18.56 2.69 -9.25
N LEU A 32 17.38 2.45 -9.81
CA LEU A 32 16.12 2.86 -9.16
C LEU A 32 15.79 1.97 -7.94
N SER A 33 16.56 0.91 -7.73
CA SER A 33 16.39 -0.05 -6.63
C SER A 33 17.31 0.21 -5.43
N SER A 34 18.52 0.79 -5.58
CA SER A 34 19.33 1.14 -4.40
C SER A 34 18.70 2.25 -3.60
N ASP A 35 18.21 3.30 -4.26
CA ASP A 35 17.71 4.50 -3.58
C ASP A 35 16.47 4.16 -2.76
N ASN A 36 15.53 3.42 -3.35
CA ASN A 36 14.35 2.93 -2.63
C ASN A 36 14.71 1.97 -1.48
N ASN A 37 15.73 1.11 -1.64
CA ASN A 37 16.09 0.16 -0.58
C ASN A 37 16.84 0.84 0.57
N ASN A 38 17.64 1.86 0.30
CA ASN A 38 18.29 2.67 1.32
C ASN A 38 17.25 3.42 2.16
N ASP A 39 16.22 3.99 1.52
CA ASP A 39 15.13 4.68 2.21
C ASP A 39 14.33 3.75 3.15
N LEU A 40 14.07 2.49 2.74
CA LEU A 40 13.41 1.51 3.60
C LEU A 40 14.30 1.11 4.78
N ALA A 41 15.58 0.84 4.55
CA ALA A 41 16.51 0.45 5.62
C ALA A 41 16.66 1.55 6.67
N GLU A 42 16.73 2.82 6.24
CA GLU A 42 16.73 3.97 7.15
C GLU A 42 15.42 4.09 7.95
N LEU A 43 14.27 3.82 7.30
CA LEU A 43 12.97 3.84 7.96
C LEU A 43 12.81 2.69 8.99
N GLU A 44 13.31 1.50 8.65
CA GLU A 44 13.35 0.34 9.55
C GLU A 44 14.24 0.63 10.77
N ASP A 45 15.43 1.21 10.56
CA ASP A 45 16.34 1.59 11.65
C ASP A 45 15.72 2.67 12.54
N ALA A 46 15.12 3.71 11.94
CA ALA A 46 14.42 4.75 12.69
C ALA A 46 13.27 4.18 13.53
N TYR A 47 12.50 3.24 12.97
CA TYR A 47 11.41 2.56 13.67
C TYR A 47 11.94 1.64 14.78
N TYR A 48 13.03 0.90 14.54
CA TYR A 48 13.65 0.05 15.56
C TYR A 48 14.03 0.85 16.81
N HIS A 49 14.60 2.04 16.63
CA HIS A 49 14.98 2.93 17.73
C HIS A 49 13.79 3.68 18.35
N ASN A 50 12.66 3.79 17.64
CA ASN A 50 11.50 4.59 18.06
C ASN A 50 10.16 3.88 17.80
N ALA A 51 10.03 2.60 18.20
CA ALA A 51 8.83 1.80 17.92
C ALA A 51 7.53 2.31 18.57
N GLY A 52 7.62 3.30 19.47
CA GLY A 52 6.49 4.01 20.05
C GLY A 52 5.95 5.16 19.18
N ASP A 53 6.68 5.58 18.15
CA ASP A 53 6.27 6.63 17.23
C ASP A 53 5.24 6.09 16.22
N ALA A 54 4.02 6.60 16.32
CA ALA A 54 2.93 6.15 15.48
C ALA A 54 3.09 6.56 14.01
N ASP A 55 3.73 7.68 13.73
CA ASP A 55 3.93 8.17 12.36
C ASP A 55 5.00 7.33 11.66
N LEU A 56 6.07 6.94 12.37
CA LEU A 56 7.05 5.99 11.83
C LEU A 56 6.43 4.63 11.56
N GLY A 57 5.62 4.10 12.49
CA GLY A 57 4.91 2.84 12.29
C GLY A 57 3.96 2.88 11.09
N LEU A 58 3.22 3.98 10.89
CA LEU A 58 2.36 4.17 9.72
C LEU A 58 3.15 4.20 8.41
N ARG A 59 4.25 4.96 8.38
CA ARG A 59 5.11 5.08 7.19
C ARG A 59 5.72 3.73 6.82
N LEU A 60 6.30 3.02 7.80
CA LEU A 60 6.91 1.71 7.56
C LEU A 60 5.87 0.69 7.06
N ALA A 61 4.68 0.67 7.67
CA ALA A 61 3.62 -0.21 7.22
C ALA A 61 3.08 0.16 5.82
N ALA A 62 3.07 1.44 5.45
CA ALA A 62 2.71 1.85 4.09
C ALA A 62 3.76 1.40 3.08
N GLU A 63 5.05 1.57 3.40
CA GLU A 63 6.17 1.18 2.53
C GLU A 63 6.16 -0.33 2.26
N TYR A 64 6.03 -1.17 3.30
CA TYR A 64 5.91 -2.63 3.11
C TYR A 64 4.69 -3.00 2.25
N ARG A 65 3.55 -2.33 2.46
CA ARG A 65 2.34 -2.62 1.67
C ARG A 65 2.53 -2.25 0.21
N ASP A 66 3.13 -1.10 -0.07
CA ASP A 66 3.37 -0.61 -1.43
C ASP A 66 4.39 -1.49 -2.19
N ARG A 67 5.28 -2.19 -1.46
CA ARG A 67 6.16 -3.25 -1.98
C ARG A 67 5.49 -4.61 -2.17
N GLY A 68 4.22 -4.75 -1.78
CA GLY A 68 3.50 -6.02 -1.86
C GLY A 68 3.82 -6.98 -0.72
N GLU A 69 4.29 -6.47 0.42
CA GLU A 69 4.66 -7.24 1.62
C GLU A 69 3.70 -6.96 2.79
N PRO A 70 2.38 -7.23 2.64
CA PRO A 70 1.38 -6.87 3.65
C PRO A 70 1.56 -7.59 4.99
N GLU A 71 2.23 -8.74 5.02
CA GLU A 71 2.58 -9.45 6.26
C GLU A 71 3.60 -8.67 7.09
N LEU A 72 4.62 -8.07 6.45
CA LEU A 72 5.59 -7.22 7.12
C LEU A 72 4.95 -5.92 7.60
N ALA A 73 4.07 -5.34 6.78
CA ALA A 73 3.25 -4.20 7.18
C ALA A 73 2.43 -4.52 8.44
N LEU A 74 1.80 -5.69 8.50
CA LEU A 74 1.04 -6.13 9.67
C LEU A 74 1.92 -6.34 10.89
N ALA A 75 3.10 -6.93 10.71
CA ALA A 75 4.06 -7.17 11.78
C ALA A 75 4.58 -5.86 12.38
N ALA A 76 4.87 -4.85 11.54
CA ALA A 76 5.28 -3.52 11.98
C ALA A 76 4.22 -2.90 12.91
N LEU A 77 2.95 -2.84 12.47
CA LEU A 77 1.89 -2.24 13.28
C LEU A 77 1.59 -3.00 14.59
N ARG A 78 1.78 -4.32 14.62
CA ARG A 78 1.53 -5.14 15.81
C ARG A 78 2.57 -4.96 16.91
N GLN A 79 3.77 -4.52 16.55
CA GLN A 79 4.84 -4.24 17.52
C GLN A 79 4.68 -2.89 18.21
N MET A 80 3.78 -2.03 17.72
CA MET A 80 3.53 -0.72 18.29
C MET A 80 2.90 -0.82 19.68
N ALA A 81 3.12 0.21 20.49
CA ALA A 81 2.54 0.30 21.82
C ALA A 81 0.98 0.27 21.78
N PRO A 82 0.30 -0.32 22.79
CA PRO A 82 -1.16 -0.48 22.78
C PRO A 82 -1.95 0.82 22.64
N ASN A 83 -1.43 1.94 23.15
CA ASN A 83 -2.02 3.27 22.98
C ASN A 83 -1.93 3.76 21.53
N ALA A 84 -0.85 3.44 20.82
CA ALA A 84 -0.67 3.83 19.43
C ALA A 84 -1.60 3.02 18.51
N THR A 85 -1.78 1.72 18.76
CA THR A 85 -2.71 0.89 17.98
C THR A 85 -4.18 1.32 18.11
N ALA A 86 -4.51 2.12 19.12
CA ALA A 86 -5.83 2.70 19.33
C ALA A 86 -6.13 3.91 18.41
N LEU A 87 -5.14 4.45 17.70
CA LEU A 87 -5.30 5.63 16.84
C LEU A 87 -6.16 5.30 15.60
N PRO A 88 -7.05 6.22 15.15
CA PRO A 88 -7.90 5.98 13.98
C PRO A 88 -7.10 5.68 12.71
N ALA A 89 -5.98 6.39 12.50
CA ALA A 89 -5.11 6.17 11.34
C ALA A 89 -4.51 4.75 11.32
N ILE A 90 -4.09 4.24 12.48
CA ILE A 90 -3.55 2.88 12.61
C ILE A 90 -4.63 1.83 12.35
N GLN A 91 -5.84 2.04 12.88
CA GLN A 91 -6.98 1.15 12.61
C GLN A 91 -7.36 1.14 11.13
N HIS A 92 -7.28 2.28 10.45
CA HIS A 92 -7.49 2.33 9.00
C HIS A 92 -6.37 1.60 8.25
N GLN A 93 -5.12 1.73 8.68
CA GLN A 93 -4.01 0.99 8.08
C GLN A 93 -4.14 -0.52 8.27
N TYR A 94 -4.61 -1.00 9.43
CA TYR A 94 -4.99 -2.40 9.62
C TYR A 94 -6.07 -2.84 8.61
N SER A 95 -7.08 -2.01 8.34
CA SER A 95 -8.12 -2.31 7.33
C SER A 95 -7.53 -2.54 5.94
N LEU A 96 -6.62 -1.66 5.51
CA LEU A 96 -5.95 -1.74 4.21
C LEU A 96 -5.10 -3.02 4.12
N ILE A 97 -4.29 -3.29 5.13
CA ILE A 97 -3.43 -4.47 5.18
C ILE A 97 -4.26 -5.76 5.18
N TYR A 98 -5.34 -5.83 5.97
CA TYR A 98 -6.23 -7.00 5.95
C TYR A 98 -6.93 -7.18 4.60
N SER A 99 -7.29 -6.10 3.91
CA SER A 99 -7.80 -6.16 2.54
C SER A 99 -6.76 -6.79 1.59
N ASP A 100 -5.50 -6.39 1.68
CA ASP A 100 -4.42 -6.93 0.83
C ASP A 100 -4.10 -8.40 1.11
N LEU A 101 -4.38 -8.86 2.33
CA LEU A 101 -4.26 -10.25 2.76
C LEU A 101 -5.50 -11.11 2.42
N GLY A 102 -6.53 -10.54 1.78
CA GLY A 102 -7.81 -11.22 1.54
C GLY A 102 -8.63 -11.48 2.81
N LYS A 103 -8.28 -10.84 3.93
CA LYS A 103 -8.95 -10.98 5.23
C LYS A 103 -10.06 -9.94 5.38
N LEU A 104 -11.06 -10.03 4.51
CA LEU A 104 -12.12 -9.01 4.42
C LEU A 104 -12.93 -8.82 5.71
N PRO A 105 -13.29 -9.86 6.49
CA PRO A 105 -13.99 -9.65 7.76
C PRO A 105 -13.18 -8.82 8.76
N GLU A 106 -11.88 -9.07 8.86
CA GLU A 106 -10.95 -8.33 9.70
C GLU A 106 -10.75 -6.90 9.17
N ALA A 107 -10.67 -6.73 7.86
CA ALA A 107 -10.62 -5.42 7.22
C ALA A 107 -11.85 -4.57 7.61
N VAL A 108 -13.05 -5.12 7.50
CA VAL A 108 -14.30 -4.45 7.91
C VAL A 108 -14.29 -4.10 9.40
N ALA A 109 -13.83 -5.00 10.27
CA ALA A 109 -13.78 -4.75 11.72
C ALA A 109 -12.84 -3.59 12.08
N SER A 110 -11.63 -3.58 11.50
CA SER A 110 -10.67 -2.49 11.68
C SER A 110 -11.14 -1.18 11.05
N GLY A 111 -11.73 -1.22 9.85
CA GLY A 111 -12.29 -0.06 9.17
C GLY A 111 -13.42 0.61 9.96
N ARG A 112 -14.36 -0.17 10.52
CA ARG A 112 -15.42 0.35 11.41
C ARG A 112 -14.83 1.03 12.64
N THR A 113 -13.82 0.40 13.25
CA THR A 113 -13.14 0.97 14.41
C THR A 113 -12.46 2.30 14.07
N ALA A 114 -11.83 2.40 12.89
CA ALA A 114 -11.22 3.63 12.41
C ALA A 114 -12.25 4.75 12.22
N VAL A 115 -13.35 4.48 11.49
CA VAL A 115 -14.43 5.44 11.22
C VAL A 115 -15.05 5.96 12.52
N VAL A 116 -15.43 5.06 13.45
CA VAL A 116 -16.06 5.46 14.72
C VAL A 116 -15.14 6.35 15.56
N ARG A 117 -13.86 6.01 15.65
CA ARG A 117 -12.89 6.80 16.44
C ARG A 117 -12.57 8.13 15.77
N CYS A 118 -12.42 8.14 14.46
CA CYS A 118 -12.20 9.34 13.66
C CYS A 118 -13.39 10.32 13.81
N ALA A 119 -14.62 9.85 13.58
CA ALA A 119 -15.83 10.65 13.75
C ALA A 119 -15.98 11.19 15.18
N ARG A 120 -15.65 10.37 16.20
CA ARG A 120 -15.62 10.84 17.59
C ARG A 120 -14.59 11.96 17.78
N SER A 121 -13.39 11.84 17.22
CA SER A 121 -12.36 12.88 17.38
C SER A 121 -12.76 14.23 16.77
N LEU A 122 -13.55 14.23 15.69
CA LEU A 122 -14.09 15.45 15.07
C LEU A 122 -15.15 16.14 15.92
N GLN A 123 -15.83 15.43 16.83
CA GLN A 123 -16.84 16.02 17.71
C GLN A 123 -16.23 16.82 18.87
N TYR A 124 -14.99 16.51 19.26
CA TYR A 124 -14.30 17.11 20.41
C TYR A 124 -13.22 18.11 19.98
N VAL A 125 -13.42 18.83 18.87
CA VAL A 125 -12.45 19.83 18.38
C VAL A 125 -12.41 21.04 19.33
N THR A 126 -11.66 20.87 20.41
CA THR A 126 -11.16 21.94 21.27
C THR A 126 -9.64 21.81 21.30
N ASN A 127 -8.98 22.57 20.42
CA ASN A 127 -7.52 22.78 20.33
C ASN A 127 -6.75 21.72 19.51
N GLY A 128 -6.13 22.19 18.43
CA GLY A 128 -5.52 21.37 17.37
C GLY A 128 -4.32 20.55 17.83
N SER A 129 -4.52 19.24 17.96
CA SER A 129 -3.47 18.25 18.06
C SER A 129 -3.28 17.57 16.70
N ALA A 130 -2.04 17.23 16.33
CA ALA A 130 -1.68 16.52 15.10
C ALA A 130 -2.23 15.07 15.04
N THR A 131 -2.74 14.54 16.16
CA THR A 131 -3.44 13.25 16.24
C THR A 131 -4.93 13.30 15.87
N MET A 132 -5.43 14.45 15.43
CA MET A 132 -6.83 14.63 15.10
C MET A 132 -7.14 14.16 13.68
N CYS A 133 -8.23 13.40 13.55
CA CYS A 133 -8.74 13.01 12.25
C CYS A 133 -9.31 14.25 11.55
N SER A 134 -8.95 14.47 10.28
CA SER A 134 -9.57 15.46 9.41
C SER A 134 -10.85 14.90 8.76
N GLU A 135 -11.75 15.78 8.33
CA GLU A 135 -12.93 15.36 7.55
C GLU A 135 -12.53 14.56 6.30
N GLY A 136 -11.48 14.98 5.60
CA GLY A 136 -10.97 14.24 4.44
C GLY A 136 -10.38 12.86 4.78
N GLN A 137 -9.86 12.66 5.99
CA GLN A 137 -9.49 11.32 6.46
C GLN A 137 -10.72 10.48 6.76
N LEU A 138 -11.74 11.04 7.43
CA LEU A 138 -13.00 10.35 7.69
C LEU A 138 -13.62 9.85 6.39
N THR A 139 -13.78 10.73 5.40
CA THR A 139 -14.38 10.37 4.10
C THR A 139 -13.63 9.25 3.40
N ARG A 140 -12.29 9.25 3.45
CA ARG A 140 -11.48 8.16 2.88
C ARG A 140 -11.71 6.83 3.60
N MET A 141 -11.75 6.85 4.94
CA MET A 141 -12.02 5.66 5.75
C MET A 141 -13.42 5.10 5.49
N GLU A 142 -14.44 5.96 5.42
CA GLU A 142 -15.82 5.57 5.13
C GLU A 142 -15.97 4.97 3.73
N LEU A 143 -15.31 5.57 2.73
CA LEU A 143 -15.33 5.05 1.37
C LEU A 143 -14.69 3.66 1.32
N HIS A 144 -13.50 3.49 1.89
CA HIS A 144 -12.83 2.19 1.94
C HIS A 144 -13.69 1.15 2.67
N LEU A 145 -14.25 1.49 3.84
CA LEU A 145 -15.14 0.61 4.58
C LEU A 145 -16.36 0.19 3.75
N SER A 146 -17.00 1.12 3.05
CA SER A 146 -18.17 0.82 2.20
C SER A 146 -17.85 -0.17 1.08
N VAL A 147 -16.65 -0.07 0.50
CA VAL A 147 -16.17 -1.05 -0.50
C VAL A 147 -16.00 -2.42 0.16
N MET A 148 -15.31 -2.49 1.29
CA MET A 148 -15.05 -3.77 1.98
C MET A 148 -16.35 -4.47 2.40
N GLU A 149 -17.31 -3.74 2.97
CA GLU A 149 -18.61 -4.29 3.36
C GLU A 149 -19.38 -4.83 2.15
N ARG A 150 -19.26 -4.18 0.99
CA ARG A 150 -19.88 -4.65 -0.25
C ARG A 150 -19.23 -5.91 -0.77
N LEU A 151 -17.90 -6.02 -0.74
CA LEU A 151 -17.18 -7.22 -1.15
C LEU A 151 -17.53 -8.43 -0.27
N VAL A 152 -17.58 -8.23 1.05
CA VAL A 152 -18.06 -9.26 2.00
C VAL A 152 -19.50 -9.67 1.66
N LYS A 153 -20.39 -8.71 1.42
CA LYS A 153 -21.79 -8.98 1.06
C LYS A 153 -21.92 -9.76 -0.25
N TRP A 154 -21.03 -9.55 -1.21
CA TRP A 154 -20.99 -10.27 -2.48
C TRP A 154 -20.29 -11.62 -2.42
N GLY A 155 -19.75 -12.00 -1.26
CA GLY A 155 -19.02 -13.24 -1.09
C GLY A 155 -17.69 -13.27 -1.84
N VAL A 156 -17.09 -12.11 -2.12
CA VAL A 156 -15.72 -12.03 -2.64
C VAL A 156 -14.79 -12.52 -1.54
N VAL A 157 -13.94 -13.51 -1.83
CA VAL A 157 -13.00 -14.08 -0.85
C VAL A 157 -11.69 -13.30 -0.87
N ASP A 158 -11.13 -13.07 -2.05
CA ASP A 158 -9.90 -12.31 -2.25
C ASP A 158 -10.12 -11.25 -3.33
N PRO A 159 -10.04 -9.95 -3.02
CA PRO A 159 -10.17 -8.87 -3.99
C PRO A 159 -9.17 -8.94 -5.15
N LYS A 160 -7.98 -9.51 -4.93
CA LYS A 160 -6.93 -9.66 -5.96
C LYS A 160 -7.30 -10.72 -6.99
N LEU A 161 -8.06 -11.74 -6.58
CA LEU A 161 -8.53 -12.81 -7.46
C LEU A 161 -9.84 -12.46 -8.18
N ASP A 162 -10.57 -11.42 -7.72
CA ASP A 162 -11.79 -10.91 -8.35
C ASP A 162 -11.70 -9.39 -8.60
N PRO A 163 -10.85 -8.97 -9.55
CA PRO A 163 -10.61 -7.54 -9.82
C PRO A 163 -11.85 -6.85 -10.40
N GLU A 164 -12.72 -7.58 -11.14
CA GLU A 164 -13.92 -7.00 -11.74
C GLU A 164 -14.93 -6.59 -10.68
N ARG A 165 -15.28 -7.48 -9.74
CA ARG A 165 -16.18 -7.11 -8.63
C ARG A 165 -15.52 -6.12 -7.71
N THR A 166 -14.21 -6.19 -7.50
CA THR A 166 -13.48 -5.20 -6.72
C THR A 166 -13.63 -3.81 -7.32
N HIS A 167 -13.35 -3.64 -8.61
CA HIS A 167 -13.52 -2.38 -9.32
C HIS A 167 -14.97 -1.87 -9.26
N LEU A 168 -15.95 -2.74 -9.51
CA LEU A 168 -17.37 -2.37 -9.42
C LEU A 168 -17.76 -1.91 -8.01
N ALA A 169 -17.22 -2.55 -6.97
CA ALA A 169 -17.46 -2.14 -5.59
C ALA A 169 -16.94 -0.73 -5.33
N TYR A 170 -15.74 -0.39 -5.82
CA TYR A 170 -15.19 0.97 -5.75
C TYR A 170 -16.09 1.97 -6.49
N GLU A 171 -16.45 1.70 -7.75
CA GLU A 171 -17.27 2.59 -8.57
C GLU A 171 -18.60 2.95 -7.88
N LEU A 172 -19.30 1.94 -7.36
CA LEU A 172 -20.57 2.14 -6.65
C LEU A 172 -20.42 2.94 -5.35
N SER A 173 -19.32 2.75 -4.61
CA SER A 173 -19.03 3.53 -3.41
C SER A 173 -18.78 5.00 -3.75
N PHE A 174 -17.95 5.28 -4.76
CA PHE A 174 -17.68 6.65 -5.20
C PHE A 174 -18.94 7.36 -5.72
N ARG A 175 -19.76 6.66 -6.50
CA ARG A 175 -21.03 7.20 -7.00
C ARG A 175 -21.95 7.60 -5.86
N THR A 176 -22.04 6.76 -4.83
CA THR A 176 -22.87 7.03 -3.65
C THR A 176 -22.37 8.26 -2.89
N ALA A 177 -21.06 8.36 -2.65
CA ALA A 177 -20.45 9.53 -2.01
C ALA A 177 -20.69 10.82 -2.81
N ARG A 178 -20.54 10.76 -4.14
CA ARG A 178 -20.78 11.92 -5.02
C ARG A 178 -22.24 12.38 -5.01
N LEU A 179 -23.20 11.45 -4.95
CA LEU A 179 -24.62 11.81 -4.89
C LEU A 179 -25.00 12.41 -3.53
N ALA A 180 -24.33 11.98 -2.45
CA ALA A 180 -24.54 12.52 -1.11
C ALA A 180 -23.95 13.93 -0.94
N SER A 181 -22.92 14.29 -1.70
CA SER A 181 -22.27 15.61 -1.63
C SER A 181 -22.92 16.71 -2.46
N VAL A 182 -23.96 16.41 -3.27
CA VAL A 182 -24.70 17.43 -4.02
C VAL A 182 -25.54 18.27 -3.05
N PRO A 183 -25.33 19.60 -2.97
CA PRO A 183 -26.08 20.46 -2.06
C PRO A 183 -27.58 20.47 -2.40
N THR A 184 -28.41 20.34 -1.37
CA THR A 184 -29.88 20.29 -1.48
C THR A 184 -30.50 21.52 -2.12
N SER A 185 -29.81 22.66 -2.15
CA SER A 185 -30.27 23.87 -2.84
C SER A 185 -30.37 23.69 -4.36
N ALA A 186 -29.56 22.82 -4.97
CA ALA A 186 -29.62 22.55 -6.41
C ALA A 186 -30.76 21.62 -6.82
N ARG A 187 -31.48 21.02 -5.86
CA ARG A 187 -32.59 20.09 -6.10
C ARG A 187 -33.96 20.80 -6.22
N SER A 188 -34.01 22.10 -5.89
CA SER A 188 -35.24 22.90 -5.88
C SER A 188 -35.59 23.53 -7.24
N ASP A 189 -34.66 23.60 -8.20
CA ASP A 189 -34.84 24.36 -9.44
C ASP A 189 -35.30 23.49 -10.64
N SER A 190 -35.69 22.25 -10.39
CA SER A 190 -36.08 21.28 -11.44
C SER A 190 -37.47 20.68 -11.26
N GLN A 191 -38.40 21.42 -10.64
CA GLN A 191 -39.84 21.11 -10.66
C GLN A 191 -40.63 22.19 -11.39
#